data_AF-A0A8H7TAH5-F1
#
_entry.id   AF-A0A8H7TAH5-F1
#
_cell.length_a   1.000
_cell.length_b   1.000
_cell.length_c   1.000
_cell.angle_alpha   90.00
_cell.angle_beta   90.00
_cell.angle_gamma   90.00
#
_symmetry.space_group_name_H-M   'P 1'
#
loop_
_entity.id
_entity.type
_entity.pdbx_description
1 polymer ?
#
loop_
_entity_poly.entity_id
_entity_poly.type
_entity_poly.pdbx_seq_one_letter_code
_entity_poly.pdbx_strand_id
1 'polypeptide(L)'
;MSGSIIGNTKDVTAATTAQFAAFWGELAGRFKKNTKVIFGLMNEPHDMATSLVLANSQAAIDAIRKTGANQLIIAPGNSWSGGHAWTEGSDPTSAQLYKLKDPHNNTAFDIHEYIDTD
;
A
#
# COMPACT_ATOMS: atom_id res chain seq x y z
N MET A 1 -16.40 -3.08 15.78
CA MET A 1 -15.84 -4.27 15.09
C MET A 1 -14.62 -3.79 14.34
N SER A 2 -13.41 -4.08 14.81
CA SER A 2 -12.20 -3.85 14.01
C SER A 2 -12.06 -4.99 13.01
N GLY A 3 -11.81 -4.68 11.75
CA GLY A 3 -11.48 -5.70 10.75
C GLY A 3 -10.10 -6.34 11.03
N SER A 4 -9.77 -7.38 10.26
CA SER A 4 -8.48 -8.05 10.32
C SER A 4 -7.38 -7.31 9.54
N ILE A 5 -6.15 -7.34 10.04
CA ILE A 5 -4.98 -6.78 9.35
C ILE A 5 -4.54 -7.71 8.22
N ILE A 6 -4.50 -7.20 6.99
CA ILE A 6 -4.04 -7.96 5.81
C ILE A 6 -2.60 -8.45 6.03
N GLY A 7 -2.38 -9.74 5.84
CA GLY A 7 -1.08 -10.40 6.00
C GLY A 7 -0.74 -10.80 7.43
N ASN A 8 -1.63 -10.55 8.41
CA ASN A 8 -1.47 -11.07 9.76
C ASN A 8 -1.71 -12.58 9.79
N THR A 9 -0.64 -13.37 9.82
CA THR A 9 -0.69 -14.84 9.81
C THR A 9 -1.23 -15.47 11.09
N LYS A 10 -1.38 -14.69 12.17
CA LYS A 10 -1.97 -15.17 13.44
C LYS A 10 -3.50 -15.06 13.45
N ASP A 11 -4.07 -14.26 12.56
CA ASP A 11 -5.52 -14.11 12.40
C ASP A 11 -5.99 -14.93 11.21
N VAL A 12 -6.67 -16.05 11.49
CA VAL A 12 -7.17 -16.97 10.46
C VAL A 12 -8.26 -16.37 9.58
N THR A 13 -8.84 -15.24 9.98
CA THR A 13 -9.85 -14.52 9.21
C THR A 13 -9.27 -13.40 8.35
N ALA A 14 -7.98 -13.07 8.54
CA ALA A 14 -7.30 -12.06 7.76
C ALA A 14 -7.08 -12.51 6.31
N ALA A 15 -7.30 -11.59 5.37
CA ALA A 15 -6.77 -11.76 4.02
C ALA A 15 -5.24 -11.81 4.07
N THR A 16 -4.63 -12.69 3.29
CA THR A 16 -3.18 -12.82 3.16
C THR A 16 -2.61 -11.75 2.22
N THR A 17 -1.31 -11.49 2.33
CA THR A 17 -0.56 -10.67 1.36
C THR A 17 -0.73 -11.17 -0.08
N ALA A 18 -0.78 -12.50 -0.27
CA ALA A 18 -1.01 -13.10 -1.58
C ALA A 18 -2.42 -12.82 -2.13
N GLN A 19 -3.44 -12.85 -1.28
CA GLN A 19 -4.80 -12.48 -1.67
C GLN A 19 -4.92 -10.99 -2.01
N PHE A 20 -4.22 -10.11 -1.26
CA PHE A 20 -4.15 -8.70 -1.59
C PHE A 20 -3.46 -8.44 -2.94
N ALA A 21 -2.37 -9.14 -3.22
CA ALA A 21 -1.71 -9.11 -4.53
C ALA A 21 -2.64 -9.63 -5.65
N ALA A 22 -3.36 -10.73 -5.41
CA ALA A 22 -4.30 -11.29 -6.38
C ALA A 22 -5.44 -10.29 -6.70
N PHE A 23 -6.00 -9.64 -5.69
CA PHE A 23 -6.99 -8.57 -5.88
C PHE A 23 -6.45 -7.47 -6.80
N TRP A 24 -5.24 -6.98 -6.54
CA TRP A 24 -4.62 -5.94 -7.34
C TRP A 24 -4.28 -6.40 -8.77
N GLY A 25 -3.92 -7.66 -8.95
CA GLY A 25 -3.76 -8.27 -10.27
C GLY A 25 -5.06 -8.26 -11.09
N GLU A 26 -6.19 -8.67 -10.49
CA GLU A 26 -7.49 -8.64 -11.17
C GLU A 26 -7.95 -7.21 -11.50
N LEU A 27 -7.83 -6.31 -10.53
CA LEU A 27 -8.23 -4.91 -10.69
C LEU A 27 -7.40 -4.20 -11.77
N ALA A 28 -6.07 -4.36 -11.74
CA ALA A 28 -5.19 -3.81 -12.77
C ALA A 28 -5.45 -4.45 -14.14
N GLY A 29 -5.68 -5.75 -14.20
CA GLY A 29 -6.03 -6.46 -15.43
C GLY A 29 -7.24 -5.85 -16.13
N ARG A 30 -8.27 -5.46 -15.36
CA ARG A 30 -9.47 -4.78 -15.87
C ARG A 30 -9.18 -3.38 -16.39
N PHE A 31 -8.30 -2.62 -15.75
CA PHE A 31 -8.09 -1.20 -16.05
C PHE A 31 -6.81 -0.87 -16.82
N LYS A 32 -5.92 -1.82 -17.09
CA LYS A 32 -4.58 -1.59 -17.68
C LYS A 32 -4.54 -0.78 -19.00
N LYS A 33 -5.65 -0.72 -19.75
CA LYS A 33 -5.77 0.07 -20.99
C LYS A 33 -6.30 1.48 -20.77
N ASN A 34 -6.79 1.82 -19.58
CA ASN A 34 -7.30 3.14 -19.24
C ASN A 34 -6.19 3.99 -18.61
N THR A 35 -5.64 4.90 -19.40
CA THR A 35 -4.55 5.80 -18.99
C THR A 35 -4.97 6.89 -18.01
N LYS A 36 -6.28 7.04 -17.74
CA LYS A 36 -6.80 8.01 -16.76
C LYS A 36 -6.92 7.45 -15.34
N VAL A 37 -6.62 6.17 -15.14
CA VAL A 37 -6.69 5.51 -13.83
C VAL A 37 -5.35 5.63 -13.12
N ILE A 38 -5.39 5.91 -11.81
CA ILE A 38 -4.28 5.79 -10.86
C ILE A 38 -4.65 4.69 -9.87
N PHE A 39 -3.68 3.85 -9.50
CA PHE A 39 -3.90 2.78 -8.54
C PHE A 39 -3.43 3.20 -7.14
N GLY A 40 -4.38 3.58 -6.27
CA GLY A 40 -4.12 3.80 -4.85
C GLY A 40 -4.26 2.50 -4.07
N LEU A 41 -3.14 2.00 -3.51
CA LEU A 41 -3.04 0.62 -3.05
C LEU A 41 -3.93 0.30 -1.84
N MET A 42 -4.02 1.22 -0.89
CA MET A 42 -4.83 1.10 0.31
C MET A 42 -5.05 2.49 0.92
N ASN A 43 -6.20 2.70 1.53
CA ASN A 43 -6.45 3.91 2.30
C ASN A 43 -5.91 3.72 3.73
N GLU A 44 -5.04 4.62 4.17
CA GLU A 44 -4.64 4.79 5.57
C GLU A 44 -4.33 3.50 6.37
N PRO A 45 -3.32 2.67 5.99
CA PRO A 45 -2.86 1.60 6.86
C PRO A 45 -2.47 2.12 8.26
N HIS A 46 -2.92 1.41 9.30
CA HIS A 46 -2.66 1.74 10.70
C HIS A 46 -2.65 0.47 11.58
N ASP A 47 -2.17 0.59 12.82
CA ASP A 47 -2.11 -0.47 13.85
C ASP A 47 -1.41 -1.78 13.41
N MET A 48 -0.45 -1.67 12.48
CA MET A 48 0.32 -2.80 11.96
C MET A 48 1.81 -2.48 11.91
N ALA A 49 2.67 -3.48 11.73
CA ALA A 49 4.09 -3.23 11.52
C ALA A 49 4.32 -2.56 10.15
N THR A 50 5.20 -1.56 10.09
CA THR A 50 5.51 -0.85 8.84
C THR A 50 6.16 -1.79 7.81
N SER A 51 6.88 -2.82 8.28
CA SER A 51 7.41 -3.90 7.42
C SER A 51 6.30 -4.71 6.72
N LEU A 52 5.12 -4.85 7.34
CA LEU A 52 3.97 -5.51 6.73
C LEU A 52 3.28 -4.61 5.70
N VAL A 53 3.23 -3.29 5.94
CA VAL A 53 2.79 -2.30 4.93
C VAL A 53 3.67 -2.36 3.68
N LEU A 54 5.00 -2.42 3.86
CA LEU A 54 5.97 -2.60 2.78
C LEU A 54 5.73 -3.90 2.02
N ALA A 55 5.58 -5.04 2.73
CA ALA A 55 5.38 -6.34 2.11
C ALA A 55 4.07 -6.40 1.29
N ASN A 56 2.98 -5.88 1.84
CA ASN A 56 1.69 -5.82 1.15
C ASN A 56 1.75 -4.91 -0.08
N SER A 57 2.36 -3.73 0.05
CA SER A 57 2.49 -2.77 -1.05
C SER A 57 3.38 -3.30 -2.17
N GLN A 58 4.52 -3.92 -1.85
CA GLN A 58 5.39 -4.53 -2.85
C GLN A 58 4.67 -5.66 -3.62
N ALA A 59 3.95 -6.52 -2.92
CA ALA A 59 3.20 -7.62 -3.54
C ALA A 59 2.11 -7.10 -4.49
N ALA A 60 1.43 -6.00 -4.13
CA ALA A 60 0.48 -5.34 -5.00
C ALA A 60 1.15 -4.72 -6.24
N ILE A 61 2.26 -3.99 -6.08
CA ILE A 61 3.03 -3.42 -7.20
C ILE A 61 3.44 -4.51 -8.18
N ASP A 62 4.04 -5.59 -7.68
CA ASP A 62 4.50 -6.71 -8.51
C ASP A 62 3.33 -7.34 -9.28
N ALA A 63 2.19 -7.55 -8.62
CA ALA A 63 0.99 -8.09 -9.25
C ALA A 63 0.42 -7.16 -10.34
N ILE A 64 0.33 -5.85 -10.08
CA ILE A 64 -0.10 -4.84 -11.05
C ILE A 64 0.81 -4.86 -12.27
N ARG A 65 2.13 -4.79 -12.07
CA ARG A 65 3.11 -4.78 -13.17
C ARG A 65 3.11 -6.06 -13.98
N LYS A 66 2.88 -7.22 -13.35
CA LYS A 66 2.72 -8.51 -14.04
C LYS A 66 1.55 -8.52 -15.03
N THR A 67 0.55 -7.66 -14.87
CA THR A 67 -0.57 -7.55 -15.83
C THR A 67 -0.22 -6.79 -17.12
N GLY A 68 0.91 -6.07 -17.14
CA GLY A 68 1.29 -5.11 -18.16
C GLY A 68 0.70 -3.71 -17.96
N ALA A 69 0.16 -3.40 -16.77
CA ALA A 69 -0.32 -2.08 -16.42
C ALA A 69 0.85 -1.09 -16.22
N ASN A 70 0.77 0.07 -16.86
CA ASN A 70 1.80 1.12 -16.83
C ASN A 70 1.41 2.34 -15.98
N GLN A 71 0.19 2.34 -15.44
CA GLN A 71 -0.33 3.48 -14.68
C GLN A 71 0.48 3.78 -13.42
N LEU A 72 0.35 5.03 -12.93
CA LEU A 72 0.90 5.46 -11.65
C LEU A 72 0.30 4.60 -10.54
N ILE A 73 1.16 4.15 -9.63
CA ILE A 73 0.78 3.51 -8.39
C ILE A 73 1.08 4.48 -7.25
N ILE A 74 0.12 4.73 -6.37
CA ILE A 74 0.34 5.50 -5.14
C ILE A 74 0.29 4.55 -3.95
N ALA A 75 1.39 4.50 -3.20
CA ALA A 75 1.57 3.60 -2.07
C ALA A 75 1.46 4.38 -0.75
N PRO A 76 0.57 3.97 0.17
CA PRO A 76 0.47 4.63 1.46
C PRO A 76 1.60 4.23 2.41
N GLY A 77 1.79 5.04 3.43
CA GLY A 77 2.56 4.72 4.62
C GLY A 77 1.77 3.95 5.67
N ASN A 78 2.39 3.78 6.84
CA ASN A 78 1.71 3.38 8.07
C ASN A 78 1.23 4.62 8.84
N SER A 79 0.58 4.44 9.99
CA SER A 79 0.06 5.53 10.84
C SER A 79 -0.86 6.47 10.05
N TRP A 80 -1.89 5.88 9.42
CA TRP A 80 -2.87 6.59 8.59
C TRP A 80 -2.26 7.35 7.40
N SER A 81 -1.07 6.94 6.96
CA SER A 81 -0.32 7.66 5.91
C SER A 81 -0.08 9.14 6.23
N GLY A 82 -0.06 9.49 7.53
CA GLY A 82 0.05 10.87 8.00
C GLY A 82 1.40 11.50 7.66
N GLY A 83 1.38 12.67 7.04
CA GLY A 83 2.59 13.43 6.72
C GLY A 83 3.36 13.83 7.96
N HIS A 84 2.66 14.36 8.96
CA HIS A 84 3.23 14.73 10.27
C HIS A 84 3.92 13.58 11.00
N ALA A 85 3.52 12.32 10.75
CA ALA A 85 4.04 11.13 11.41
C ALA A 85 5.07 10.37 10.57
N TRP A 86 5.35 10.80 9.34
CA TRP A 86 6.09 10.00 8.35
C TRP A 86 7.49 9.57 8.81
N THR A 87 8.14 10.41 9.63
CA THR A 87 9.48 10.17 10.19
C THR A 87 9.48 9.89 11.68
N GLU A 88 8.31 9.82 12.31
CA GLU A 88 8.18 9.79 13.77
C GLU A 88 7.96 8.38 14.34
N GLY A 89 8.25 8.23 15.63
CA GLY A 89 8.03 6.99 16.37
C GLY A 89 9.15 5.95 16.23
N SER A 90 8.93 4.77 16.82
CA SER A 90 9.93 3.68 16.86
C SER A 90 9.94 2.78 15.60
N ASP A 91 8.89 2.83 14.78
CA ASP A 91 8.78 2.11 13.50
C ASP A 91 8.28 3.07 12.38
N PRO A 92 9.04 4.15 12.09
CA PRO A 92 8.59 5.20 11.18
C PRO A 92 8.44 4.67 9.75
N THR A 93 7.44 5.19 9.03
CA THR A 93 7.21 4.86 7.61
C THR A 93 8.45 5.07 6.76
N SER A 94 9.16 6.18 6.98
CA SER A 94 10.37 6.55 6.25
C SER A 94 11.50 5.52 6.35
N ALA A 95 11.57 4.71 7.42
CA ALA A 95 12.61 3.69 7.59
C ALA A 95 12.38 2.40 6.79
N GLN A 96 11.18 2.23 6.21
CA GLN A 96 10.83 1.02 5.46
C GLN A 96 10.40 1.31 4.03
N LEU A 97 9.52 2.29 3.80
CA LEU A 97 8.81 2.43 2.53
C LEU A 97 9.72 2.90 1.37
N TYR A 98 10.89 3.49 1.66
CA TYR A 98 11.90 3.81 0.65
C TYR A 98 12.44 2.56 -0.09
N LYS A 99 12.20 1.35 0.44
CA LYS A 99 12.64 0.07 -0.13
C LYS A 99 11.72 -0.47 -1.22
N LEU A 100 10.56 0.15 -1.45
CA LEU A 100 9.66 -0.23 -2.54
C LEU A 100 10.39 -0.16 -3.89
N LYS A 101 10.12 -1.15 -4.74
CA LYS A 101 10.66 -1.22 -6.09
C LYS A 101 9.53 -1.33 -7.09
N ASP A 102 9.55 -0.45 -8.07
CA ASP A 102 8.70 -0.55 -9.25
C ASP A 102 9.59 -0.66 -10.49
N PRO A 103 9.52 -1.76 -11.27
CA PRO A 103 10.30 -1.89 -12.50
C PRO A 103 10.00 -0.78 -13.53
N HIS A 104 8.86 -0.10 -13.42
CA HIS A 104 8.50 1.00 -14.32
C HIS A 104 8.87 2.38 -13.76
N ASN A 105 9.40 2.45 -12.53
CA ASN A 105 9.74 3.69 -11.84
C ASN A 105 8.60 4.74 -11.89
N ASN A 106 7.36 4.28 -11.74
CA ASN A 106 6.14 5.09 -11.83
C ASN A 106 5.28 4.87 -10.59
N THR A 107 5.87 5.19 -9.43
CA THR A 107 5.27 5.10 -8.10
C THR A 107 5.42 6.43 -7.38
N ALA A 108 4.43 6.81 -6.57
CA ALA A 108 4.52 7.90 -5.60
C ALA A 108 4.03 7.44 -4.22
N PHE A 109 4.33 8.22 -3.19
CA PHE A 109 3.76 8.00 -1.85
C PHE A 109 2.45 8.78 -1.71
N ASP A 110 1.44 8.10 -1.17
CA ASP A 110 0.15 8.70 -0.79
C ASP A 110 0.28 9.26 0.64
N ILE A 111 0.04 10.56 0.83
CA ILE A 111 0.24 11.25 2.11
C ILE A 111 -1.05 11.99 2.47
N HIS A 112 -1.51 11.78 3.70
CA HIS A 112 -2.68 12.45 4.24
C HIS A 112 -2.27 13.43 5.33
N GLU A 113 -3.00 14.55 5.43
CA GLU A 113 -2.80 15.54 6.48
C GLU A 113 -4.14 16.20 6.80
N TYR A 114 -4.45 16.31 8.09
CA TYR A 114 -5.60 17.03 8.60
C TYR A 114 -5.10 18.26 9.38
N ILE A 115 -5.88 19.34 9.42
CA ILE A 115 -5.51 20.64 10.04
C ILE A 115 -6.49 21.00 11.16
N ASP A 116 -7.12 20.00 11.76
CA ASP A 116 -7.87 20.14 12.99
C ASP A 116 -6.92 20.22 14.20
N THR A 117 -7.48 20.66 15.32
CA THR A 117 -6.80 20.61 16.61
C THR A 117 -7.33 19.38 17.33
N ASP A 118 -6.44 18.55 17.85
CA ASP A 118 -6.78 17.39 18.68
C ASP A 118 -7.64 17.75 19.91
#